data_AF-A0A940Y607-F1
#
_entry.id   AF-A0A940Y607-F1
#
_cell.length_a   1.000
_cell.length_b   1.000
_cell.length_c   1.000
_cell.angle_alpha   90.00
_cell.angle_beta   90.00
_cell.angle_gamma   90.00
#
_symmetry.space_group_name_H-M   'P 1'
#
loop_
_entity.id
_entity.type
_entity.pdbx_description
1 polymer ?
#
loop_
_entity_poly.entity_id
_entity_poly.type
_entity_poly.pdbx_seq_one_letter_code
_entity_poly.pdbx_strand_id
1 'polypeptide(L)'
;MSLVRSVRASATAALLGGLALSAHAAPAACPYKPEDLAKVIGVGFAAGQEEPGIGGTGCKYKTQGGSMKAGTDFSLWVLVLAPGPNQDMMRTMTAGGPKVRFDAIAGDPDGAARVRGAADDGLLDISYKRGGYVVFLRALGQGKENHEALATKLLKLPRLP
;
A
#
# COMPACT_ATOMS: atom_id res chain seq x y z
N MET A 1 -67.05 -24.66 35.20
CA MET A 1 -67.39 -23.28 34.83
C MET A 1 -66.16 -22.42 35.04
N SER A 2 -65.65 -21.78 33.98
CA SER A 2 -64.85 -20.52 33.94
C SER A 2 -63.55 -20.44 34.77
N LEU A 3 -62.42 -19.87 34.31
CA LEU A 3 -62.16 -18.96 33.21
C LEU A 3 -60.66 -19.03 32.83
N VAL A 4 -60.41 -18.82 31.55
CA VAL A 4 -59.11 -18.75 30.84
C VAL A 4 -58.29 -17.54 31.29
N ARG A 5 -56.94 -17.68 31.35
CA ARG A 5 -56.04 -16.54 31.10
C ARG A 5 -54.80 -16.98 30.32
N SER A 6 -54.90 -16.77 29.01
CA SER A 6 -53.83 -16.92 28.04
C SER A 6 -52.87 -15.73 28.17
N VAL A 7 -51.63 -15.97 28.56
CA VAL A 7 -50.55 -14.97 28.49
C VAL A 7 -49.81 -15.19 27.18
N ARG A 8 -49.97 -14.25 26.23
CA ARG A 8 -49.15 -14.20 25.02
C ARG A 8 -47.81 -13.56 25.39
N ALA A 9 -46.74 -14.35 25.36
CA ALA A 9 -45.37 -13.82 25.39
C ALA A 9 -44.86 -13.75 23.95
N SER A 10 -44.83 -12.54 23.40
CA SER A 10 -44.14 -12.25 22.14
C SER A 10 -42.63 -12.28 22.38
N ALA A 11 -41.95 -13.31 21.90
CA ALA A 11 -40.49 -13.38 21.92
C ALA A 11 -39.92 -12.72 20.65
N THR A 12 -39.58 -11.43 20.75
CA THR A 12 -38.78 -10.72 19.76
C THR A 12 -37.31 -10.95 20.09
N ALA A 13 -36.70 -12.02 19.58
CA ALA A 13 -35.25 -12.23 19.70
C ALA A 13 -34.54 -11.41 18.62
N ALA A 14 -33.88 -10.33 19.06
CA ALA A 14 -33.06 -9.46 18.23
C ALA A 14 -31.84 -10.23 17.69
N LEU A 15 -31.73 -10.32 16.37
CA LEU A 15 -30.50 -10.68 15.68
C LEU A 15 -29.48 -9.55 15.89
N LEU A 16 -28.61 -9.70 16.89
CA LEU A 16 -27.39 -8.91 17.02
C LEU A 16 -26.44 -9.29 15.89
N GLY A 17 -26.62 -8.66 14.72
CA GLY A 17 -25.64 -8.64 13.65
C GLY A 17 -24.40 -7.90 14.13
N GLY A 18 -23.44 -8.63 14.70
CA GLY A 18 -22.12 -8.10 15.01
C GLY A 18 -21.43 -7.68 13.72
N LEU A 19 -21.30 -6.37 13.50
CA LEU A 19 -20.35 -5.81 12.55
C LEU A 19 -18.95 -6.21 13.03
N ALA A 20 -18.40 -7.26 12.44
CA ALA A 20 -17.00 -7.59 12.62
C ALA A 20 -16.17 -6.45 12.02
N LEU A 21 -15.68 -5.55 12.89
CA LEU A 21 -14.59 -4.66 12.56
C LEU A 21 -13.36 -5.54 12.33
N SER A 22 -13.04 -5.80 11.07
CA SER A 22 -11.79 -6.47 10.68
C SER A 22 -10.61 -5.60 11.13
N ALA A 23 -10.02 -5.94 12.27
CA ALA A 23 -8.74 -5.39 12.69
C ALA A 23 -7.68 -5.91 11.70
N HIS A 24 -7.14 -5.02 10.87
CA HIS A 24 -6.07 -5.35 9.95
C HIS A 24 -4.79 -5.53 10.76
N ALA A 25 -4.20 -6.72 10.72
CA ALA A 25 -2.89 -6.97 11.33
C ALA A 25 -1.84 -6.09 10.64
N ALA A 26 -0.87 -5.57 11.41
CA ALA A 26 0.22 -4.81 10.84
C ALA A 26 0.97 -5.66 9.80
N PRO A 27 1.28 -5.11 8.62
CA PRO A 27 2.02 -5.85 7.61
C PRO A 27 3.43 -6.18 8.11
N ALA A 28 3.99 -7.28 7.60
CA ALA A 28 5.38 -7.62 7.84
C ALA A 28 6.30 -6.48 7.38
N ALA A 29 7.43 -6.29 8.07
CA ALA A 29 8.36 -5.19 7.77
C ALA A 29 8.84 -5.22 6.31
N CYS A 30 9.17 -6.42 5.80
CA CYS A 30 9.33 -6.70 4.39
C CYS A 30 8.13 -7.51 3.86
N PRO A 31 7.11 -6.86 3.28
CA PRO A 31 5.82 -7.49 3.05
C PRO A 31 5.74 -8.33 1.77
N TYR A 32 6.70 -8.22 0.85
CA TYR A 32 6.72 -8.99 -0.38
C TYR A 32 7.83 -10.02 -0.34
N LYS A 33 7.55 -11.20 -0.89
CA LYS A 33 8.61 -12.16 -1.18
C LYS A 33 9.28 -11.80 -2.50
N PRO A 34 10.59 -12.03 -2.66
CA PRO A 34 11.29 -11.75 -3.91
C PRO A 34 10.67 -12.44 -5.13
N GLU A 35 10.10 -13.64 -4.95
CA GLU A 35 9.48 -14.40 -6.04
C GLU A 35 8.18 -13.74 -6.54
N ASP A 36 7.39 -13.15 -5.62
CA ASP A 36 6.17 -12.42 -5.97
C ASP A 36 6.49 -11.14 -6.74
N LEU A 37 7.53 -10.42 -6.30
CA LEU A 37 8.05 -9.25 -7.02
C LEU A 37 8.53 -9.66 -8.41
N ALA A 38 9.30 -10.74 -8.52
CA ALA A 38 9.81 -11.22 -9.80
C ALA A 38 8.69 -11.63 -10.76
N LYS A 39 7.65 -12.30 -10.26
CA LYS A 39 6.48 -12.70 -11.05
C LYS A 39 5.73 -11.50 -11.64
N VAL A 40 5.58 -10.41 -10.88
CA VAL A 40 4.82 -9.23 -11.30
C VAL A 40 5.67 -8.27 -12.15
N ILE A 41 6.93 -8.07 -11.76
CA ILE A 41 7.80 -7.06 -12.35
C ILE A 41 8.59 -7.62 -13.54
N GLY A 42 8.90 -8.93 -13.52
CA GLY A 42 9.63 -9.63 -14.57
C GLY A 42 11.16 -9.59 -14.43
N VAL A 43 11.69 -9.26 -13.25
CA VAL A 43 13.13 -9.27 -12.94
C VAL A 43 13.36 -9.88 -11.56
N GLY A 44 14.51 -10.52 -11.34
CA GLY A 44 14.84 -11.09 -10.03
C GLY A 44 15.09 -10.01 -8.98
N PHE A 45 14.78 -10.31 -7.72
CA PHE A 45 15.06 -9.46 -6.57
C PHE A 45 15.81 -10.24 -5.49
N ALA A 46 16.68 -9.55 -4.76
CA ALA A 46 17.23 -10.07 -3.51
C ALA A 46 16.17 -10.05 -2.39
N ALA A 47 16.45 -10.75 -1.30
CA ALA A 47 15.67 -10.64 -0.07
C ALA A 47 15.55 -9.16 0.37
N GLY A 48 14.37 -8.82 0.87
CA GLY A 48 14.09 -7.48 1.38
C GLY A 48 14.97 -7.15 2.59
N GLN A 49 15.42 -5.91 2.67
CA GLN A 49 16.14 -5.36 3.81
C GLN A 49 15.26 -4.34 4.52
N GLU A 50 15.01 -4.59 5.80
CA GLU A 50 14.28 -3.66 6.65
C GLU A 50 15.09 -2.38 6.85
N GLU A 51 14.42 -1.25 6.75
CA GLU A 51 15.00 0.07 6.86
C GLU A 51 14.10 0.93 7.77
N PRO A 52 14.69 1.77 8.64
CA PRO A 52 13.90 2.69 9.46
C PRO A 52 13.17 3.70 8.55
N GLY A 53 11.85 3.79 8.68
CA GLY A 53 11.00 4.71 7.92
C GLY A 53 10.54 5.93 8.73
N ILE A 54 10.19 7.01 8.04
CA ILE A 54 9.52 8.17 8.66
C ILE A 54 8.06 7.77 8.92
N GLY A 55 7.72 7.43 10.17
CA GLY A 55 6.34 7.15 10.59
C GLY A 55 5.83 5.74 10.31
N GLY A 56 6.72 4.77 10.10
CA GLY A 56 6.36 3.37 9.91
C GLY A 56 7.53 2.48 9.47
N THR A 57 7.24 1.38 8.77
CA THR A 57 8.26 0.43 8.29
C THR A 57 8.70 0.77 6.86
N GLY A 58 9.99 0.60 6.57
CA GLY A 58 10.52 0.62 5.22
C GLY A 58 11.12 -0.75 4.90
N CYS A 59 10.95 -1.21 3.66
CA CYS A 59 11.71 -2.35 3.15
C CYS A 59 12.23 -2.08 1.76
N LYS A 60 13.52 -2.35 1.56
CA LYS A 60 14.20 -2.18 0.29
C LYS A 60 14.47 -3.53 -0.36
N TYR A 61 14.08 -3.66 -1.62
CA TYR A 61 14.40 -4.81 -2.48
C TYR A 61 15.30 -4.33 -3.60
N LYS A 62 16.45 -4.97 -3.79
CA LYS A 62 17.36 -4.69 -4.90
C LYS A 62 17.20 -5.73 -6.00
N THR A 63 17.10 -5.30 -7.25
CA THR A 63 17.10 -6.23 -8.39
C THR A 63 18.39 -7.01 -8.47
N GLN A 64 18.33 -8.27 -8.92
CA GLN A 64 19.48 -9.15 -9.13
C GLN A 64 19.66 -9.44 -10.62
N GLY A 65 20.91 -9.41 -11.09
CA GLY A 65 21.25 -9.69 -12.50
C GLY A 65 20.74 -8.65 -13.49
N GLY A 66 20.30 -7.48 -13.02
CA GLY A 66 19.82 -6.38 -13.85
C GLY A 66 20.96 -5.61 -14.54
N SER A 67 20.58 -4.74 -15.47
CA SER A 67 21.52 -3.79 -16.08
C SER A 67 20.90 -2.40 -16.16
N MET A 68 21.73 -1.36 -15.97
CA MET A 68 21.30 0.03 -16.15
C MET A 68 20.81 0.28 -17.59
N LYS A 69 21.48 -0.28 -18.59
CA LYS A 69 21.13 -0.11 -20.02
C LYS A 69 19.74 -0.67 -20.35
N ALA A 70 19.36 -1.78 -19.74
CA ALA A 70 18.05 -2.40 -19.95
C ALA A 70 16.97 -1.84 -19.00
N GLY A 71 17.31 -0.88 -18.14
CA GLY A 71 16.38 -0.40 -17.11
C GLY A 71 15.95 -1.50 -16.15
N THR A 72 16.82 -2.46 -15.82
CA THR A 72 16.50 -3.56 -14.90
C THR A 72 17.35 -3.57 -13.64
N ASP A 73 18.28 -2.62 -13.50
CA ASP A 73 19.03 -2.38 -12.27
C ASP A 73 18.38 -1.25 -11.46
N PHE A 74 17.62 -1.60 -10.41
CA PHE A 74 16.99 -0.63 -9.53
C PHE A 74 16.73 -1.19 -8.13
N SER A 75 16.38 -0.28 -7.22
CA SER A 75 15.84 -0.64 -5.91
C SER A 75 14.36 -0.27 -5.83
N LEU A 76 13.53 -1.17 -5.34
CA LEU A 76 12.15 -0.91 -4.93
C LEU A 76 12.12 -0.72 -3.42
N TRP A 77 11.64 0.44 -2.98
CA TRP A 77 11.33 0.75 -1.60
C TRP A 77 9.84 0.64 -1.37
N VAL A 78 9.46 -0.12 -0.36
CA VAL A 78 8.09 -0.25 0.12
C VAL A 78 8.04 0.43 1.48
N LEU A 79 7.35 1.56 1.56
CA LEU A 79 7.17 2.28 2.83
C LEU A 79 5.72 2.14 3.26
N VAL A 80 5.50 1.78 4.52
CA VAL A 80 4.17 1.61 5.09
C VAL A 80 4.04 2.49 6.33
N LEU A 81 3.18 3.49 6.25
CA LEU A 81 2.84 4.36 7.37
C LEU A 81 1.67 3.76 8.13
N ALA A 82 1.85 3.58 9.44
CA ALA A 82 0.81 3.03 10.29
C ALA A 82 -0.42 3.97 10.37
N PRO A 83 -1.61 3.42 10.66
CA PRO A 83 -2.78 4.23 10.94
C PRO A 83 -2.52 5.18 12.11
N GLY A 84 -3.02 6.40 12.00
CA GLY A 84 -2.83 7.39 13.05
C GLY A 84 -3.41 8.75 12.72
N PRO A 85 -3.38 9.68 13.69
CA PRO A 85 -3.74 11.06 13.44
C PRO A 85 -2.78 11.67 12.40
N ASN A 86 -3.28 12.60 11.59
CA ASN A 86 -2.49 13.36 10.61
C ASN A 86 -1.88 12.52 9.47
N GLN A 87 -2.51 11.41 9.07
CA GLN A 87 -2.03 10.57 7.97
C GLN A 87 -1.80 11.33 6.66
N ASP A 88 -2.63 12.32 6.33
CA ASP A 88 -2.43 13.15 5.13
C ASP A 88 -1.16 13.99 5.19
N MET A 89 -0.87 14.55 6.36
CA MET A 89 0.39 15.26 6.62
C MET A 89 1.56 14.29 6.52
N MET A 90 1.50 13.13 7.18
CA MET A 90 2.58 12.13 7.14
C MET A 90 2.83 11.63 5.72
N ARG A 91 1.78 11.31 4.97
CA ARG A 91 1.85 10.97 3.54
C ARG A 91 2.56 12.06 2.75
N THR A 92 2.17 13.31 2.94
CA THR A 92 2.78 14.45 2.24
C THR A 92 4.27 14.62 2.59
N MET A 93 4.64 14.47 3.85
CA MET A 93 6.03 14.59 4.28
C MET A 93 6.91 13.44 3.77
N THR A 94 6.43 12.19 3.84
CA THR A 94 7.14 11.00 3.30
C THR A 94 7.29 11.05 1.78
N ALA A 95 6.32 11.66 1.09
CA ALA A 95 6.37 11.91 -0.34
C ALA A 95 7.45 12.94 -0.76
N GLY A 96 7.95 13.76 0.17
CA GLY A 96 8.94 14.80 -0.13
C GLY A 96 8.56 16.22 0.30
N GLY A 97 7.47 16.38 1.06
CA GLY A 97 7.06 17.65 1.68
C GLY A 97 5.88 18.33 0.99
N PRO A 98 5.48 19.53 1.45
CA PRO A 98 4.19 20.15 1.09
C PRO A 98 4.03 20.58 -0.37
N LYS A 99 5.12 20.57 -1.16
CA LYS A 99 5.10 20.97 -2.57
C LYS A 99 4.86 19.80 -3.53
N VAL A 100 4.79 18.56 -3.04
CA VAL A 100 4.51 17.40 -3.87
C VAL A 100 3.07 17.40 -4.37
N ARG A 101 2.85 16.76 -5.52
CA ARG A 101 1.51 16.51 -6.06
C ARG A 101 1.23 15.02 -6.11
N PHE A 102 -0.03 14.67 -5.91
CA PHE A 102 -0.54 13.31 -6.02
C PHE A 102 -1.48 13.25 -7.24
N ASP A 103 -0.96 12.77 -8.36
CA ASP A 103 -1.74 12.62 -9.58
C ASP A 103 -2.52 11.31 -9.50
N ALA A 104 -3.83 11.40 -9.25
CA ALA A 104 -4.68 10.23 -9.03
C ALA A 104 -4.65 9.27 -10.24
N ILE A 105 -4.57 7.97 -9.93
CA ILE A 105 -4.71 6.89 -10.91
C ILE A 105 -6.20 6.55 -10.98
N ALA A 106 -6.83 6.91 -12.10
CA ALA A 106 -8.26 6.77 -12.27
C ALA A 106 -8.74 5.32 -12.07
N GLY A 107 -9.80 5.14 -11.28
CA GLY A 107 -10.42 3.84 -11.04
C GLY A 107 -9.69 2.94 -10.04
N ASP A 108 -8.59 3.39 -9.41
CA ASP A 108 -7.92 2.60 -8.37
C ASP A 108 -8.77 2.55 -7.07
N PRO A 109 -9.10 1.35 -6.56
CA PRO A 109 -10.01 1.21 -5.41
C PRO A 109 -9.43 1.74 -4.10
N ASP A 110 -8.09 1.80 -4.00
CA ASP A 110 -7.35 2.25 -2.81
C ASP A 110 -6.85 3.71 -2.99
N GLY A 111 -7.37 4.42 -4.01
CA GLY A 111 -7.01 5.82 -4.29
C GLY A 111 -5.53 6.01 -4.61
N ALA A 112 -4.92 5.05 -5.33
CA ALA A 112 -3.53 5.18 -5.75
C ALA A 112 -3.30 6.45 -6.56
N ALA A 113 -2.13 7.06 -6.36
CA ALA A 113 -1.71 8.26 -7.06
C ALA A 113 -0.21 8.18 -7.38
N ARG A 114 0.21 8.76 -8.51
CA ARG A 114 1.61 9.04 -8.76
C ARG A 114 2.05 10.22 -7.92
N VAL A 115 3.19 10.06 -7.24
CA VAL A 115 3.79 11.15 -6.49
C VAL A 115 4.72 11.93 -7.43
N ARG A 116 4.50 13.24 -7.54
CA ARG A 116 5.34 14.14 -8.31
C ARG A 116 6.03 15.10 -7.35
N GLY A 117 7.35 15.02 -7.29
CA GLY A 117 8.18 15.96 -6.54
C GLY A 117 8.01 17.40 -7.06
N ALA A 118 8.43 18.38 -6.24
CA ALA A 118 8.47 19.78 -6.64
C ALA A 118 9.46 20.04 -7.80
N ALA A 119 10.48 19.20 -7.88
CA ALA A 119 11.38 19.06 -9.02
C ALA A 119 11.22 17.63 -9.57
N ASP A 120 11.45 17.45 -10.87
CA ASP A 120 11.44 16.13 -11.51
C ASP A 120 12.72 15.37 -11.14
N ASP A 121 12.66 14.70 -9.98
CA ASP A 121 13.75 13.97 -9.32
C ASP A 121 14.05 12.60 -9.95
N GLY A 122 13.30 12.21 -10.99
CA GLY A 122 13.48 10.93 -11.66
C GLY A 122 13.11 9.72 -10.80
N LEU A 123 12.37 9.92 -9.70
CA LEU A 123 11.79 8.83 -8.93
C LEU A 123 10.48 8.37 -9.56
N LEU A 124 10.32 7.05 -9.63
CA LEU A 124 9.01 6.45 -9.79
C LEU A 124 8.42 6.24 -8.41
N ASP A 125 7.30 6.88 -8.10
CA ASP A 125 6.66 6.72 -6.80
C ASP A 125 5.14 6.68 -6.93
N ILE A 126 4.53 5.69 -6.26
CA ILE A 126 3.09 5.45 -6.21
C ILE A 126 2.69 5.39 -4.75
N SER A 127 1.67 6.16 -4.38
CA SER A 127 1.11 6.13 -3.03
C SER A 127 -0.37 5.79 -3.05
N TYR A 128 -0.82 4.89 -2.17
CA TYR A 128 -2.24 4.53 -2.00
C TYR A 128 -2.60 4.38 -0.52
N LYS A 129 -3.90 4.28 -0.23
CA LYS A 129 -4.42 4.07 1.13
C LYS A 129 -5.34 2.86 1.17
N ARG A 130 -5.09 1.97 2.11
CA ARG A 130 -5.91 0.78 2.38
C ARG A 130 -5.90 0.54 3.87
N GLY A 131 -6.95 -0.05 4.44
CA GLY A 131 -6.98 -0.48 5.85
C GLY A 131 -6.65 0.58 6.93
N GLY A 132 -6.60 1.87 6.57
CA GLY A 132 -6.10 2.95 7.43
C GLY A 132 -4.58 3.21 7.33
N TYR A 133 -3.85 2.45 6.53
CA TYR A 133 -2.43 2.62 6.24
C TYR A 133 -2.22 3.46 4.97
N VAL A 134 -1.05 4.10 4.88
CA VAL A 134 -0.55 4.70 3.64
C VAL A 134 0.65 3.90 3.17
N VAL A 135 0.62 3.49 1.91
CA VAL A 135 1.70 2.71 1.30
C VAL A 135 2.36 3.52 0.20
N PHE A 136 3.68 3.44 0.11
CA PHE A 136 4.48 3.95 -1.00
C PHE A 136 5.22 2.80 -1.68
N LEU A 137 5.20 2.79 -3.01
CA LEU A 137 6.02 1.94 -3.85
C LEU A 137 6.95 2.85 -4.65
N ARG A 138 8.20 2.98 -4.19
CA ARG A 138 9.18 3.91 -4.75
C ARG A 138 10.33 3.16 -5.41
N ALA A 139 10.48 3.31 -6.72
CA ALA A 139 11.61 2.74 -7.46
C ALA A 139 12.69 3.82 -7.73
N LEU A 140 13.94 3.48 -7.40
CA LEU A 140 15.12 4.32 -7.59
C LEU A 140 16.14 3.59 -8.48
N GLY A 141 16.74 4.32 -9.43
CA GLY A 141 17.69 3.78 -10.41
C GLY A 141 17.08 3.44 -11.76
N GLN A 142 15.79 3.74 -11.95
CA GLN A 142 15.08 3.56 -13.22
C GLN A 142 15.13 4.81 -14.09
N GLY A 143 15.51 4.64 -15.37
CA GLY A 143 15.31 5.68 -16.39
C GLY A 143 13.82 6.02 -16.55
N LYS A 144 13.52 7.30 -16.77
CA LYS A 144 12.15 7.83 -16.84
C LYS A 144 11.30 7.17 -17.92
N GLU A 145 11.94 6.73 -19.01
CA GLU A 145 11.32 5.98 -20.10
C GLU A 145 10.69 4.66 -19.64
N ASN A 146 11.13 4.09 -18.51
CA ASN A 146 10.62 2.83 -17.97
C ASN A 146 9.56 3.02 -16.88
N HIS A 147 9.32 4.25 -16.42
CA HIS A 147 8.48 4.53 -15.24
C HIS A 147 7.03 4.09 -15.43
N GLU A 148 6.43 4.38 -16.59
CA GLU A 148 5.03 4.02 -16.84
C GLU A 148 4.81 2.51 -16.91
N ALA A 149 5.71 1.80 -17.60
CA ALA A 149 5.67 0.35 -17.69
C ALA A 149 5.86 -0.29 -16.30
N LEU A 150 6.83 0.18 -15.52
CA LEU A 150 7.09 -0.33 -14.18
C LEU A 150 5.94 -0.03 -13.23
N ALA A 151 5.37 1.16 -13.23
CA ALA A 151 4.23 1.47 -12.37
C ALA A 151 2.99 0.63 -12.67
N THR A 152 2.70 0.38 -13.94
CA THR A 152 1.62 -0.54 -14.33
C THR A 152 1.83 -1.93 -13.74
N LYS A 153 3.08 -2.39 -13.63
CA LYS A 153 3.42 -3.65 -12.96
C LYS A 153 3.27 -3.53 -11.45
N LEU A 154 3.78 -2.46 -10.83
CA LEU A 154 3.69 -2.24 -9.37
C LEU A 154 2.25 -2.21 -8.87
N LEU A 155 1.31 -1.66 -9.64
CA LEU A 155 -0.12 -1.64 -9.29
C LEU A 155 -0.79 -3.03 -9.26
N LYS A 156 -0.14 -4.05 -9.85
CA LYS A 156 -0.59 -5.45 -9.83
C LYS A 156 -0.05 -6.23 -8.64
N LEU A 157 0.84 -5.65 -7.83
CA LEU A 157 1.27 -6.28 -6.59
C LEU A 157 0.07 -6.46 -5.64
N PRO A 158 0.05 -7.52 -4.81
CA PRO A 158 -0.92 -7.64 -3.73
C PRO A 158 -0.92 -6.37 -2.88
N ARG A 159 -2.09 -5.79 -2.66
CA ARG A 159 -2.22 -4.55 -1.87
C ARG A 159 -1.98 -4.84 -0.40
N LEU A 160 -1.16 -4.01 0.23
CA LEU A 160 -0.91 -4.07 1.66
C LEU A 160 -2.05 -3.37 2.42
N PRO A 161 -2.48 -3.92 3.56
CA PRO A 161 -3.49 -3.30 4.40
C PRO A 161 -2.99 -2.01 5.02
#